data_AF-A0AAV2RG29-F1
#
_entry.id   AF-A0AAV2RG29-F1
#
_cell.length_a   1.000
_cell.length_b   1.000
_cell.length_c   1.000
_cell.angle_alpha   90.00
_cell.angle_beta   90.00
_cell.angle_gamma   90.00
#
_symmetry.space_group_name_H-M   'P 1'
#
loop_
_entity.id
_entity.type
_entity.pdbx_description
1 polymer ?
#
loop_
_entity_poly.entity_id
_entity_poly.type
_entity_poly.pdbx_seq_one_letter_code
_entity_poly.pdbx_strand_id
1 'polypeptide(L)'
;NSRKLIAIEKNCKDETTACAELERMYDYGCEDLFVAAHCKKTCKLCSTDCRDTLLKCQKYKDKGLCETDVHVQQRCPKTCFNCKGVEGKVPCQCGLPHHLLLPRGTKEGMAFNLFVYVTPYSSKEKLSECNDIDCSDLCARHNMKCLGHNDDEAMAFPFDRPLKQIGRTKINKIGDLDKALPNAKEKKIYIYYEDEVKNERRCA
;
A
#
# COMPACT_ATOMS: atom_id res chain seq x y z
N ASN A 1 -6.08 -31.03 26.83
CA ASN A 1 -5.49 -30.04 25.91
C ASN A 1 -6.41 -28.82 25.75
N SER A 2 -6.94 -28.33 26.88
CA SER A 2 -8.17 -27.51 26.93
C SER A 2 -7.88 -26.01 27.14
N ARG A 3 -6.61 -25.64 27.36
CA ARG A 3 -6.18 -24.25 27.59
C ARG A 3 -6.00 -23.43 26.31
N LYS A 4 -5.75 -24.07 25.16
CA LYS A 4 -5.61 -23.39 23.85
C LYS A 4 -6.96 -23.02 23.21
N LEU A 5 -8.01 -23.80 23.46
CA LEU A 5 -9.36 -23.54 22.97
C LEU A 5 -10.00 -22.30 23.63
N ILE A 6 -9.76 -22.09 24.93
CA ILE A 6 -10.32 -20.99 25.72
C ILE A 6 -9.68 -19.62 25.37
N ALA A 7 -8.46 -19.62 24.81
CA ALA A 7 -7.75 -18.38 24.49
C ALA A 7 -8.29 -17.66 23.23
N ILE A 8 -8.90 -18.40 22.30
CA ILE A 8 -9.41 -17.84 21.03
C ILE A 8 -10.77 -17.14 21.25
N GLU A 9 -11.62 -17.65 22.14
CA GLU A 9 -12.90 -17.01 22.48
C GLU A 9 -12.74 -15.68 23.21
N LYS A 10 -11.66 -15.48 23.99
CA LYS A 10 -11.46 -14.26 24.79
C LYS A 10 -11.11 -13.00 23.97
N ASN A 11 -10.59 -13.17 22.75
CA ASN A 11 -10.15 -12.05 21.91
C ASN A 11 -11.10 -11.75 20.74
N CYS A 12 -12.24 -12.46 20.64
CA CYS A 12 -13.28 -12.13 19.68
C CYS A 12 -14.23 -11.06 20.23
N LYS A 13 -13.93 -9.81 19.89
CA LYS A 13 -14.84 -8.68 20.05
C LYS A 13 -14.70 -7.77 18.84
N ASP A 14 -15.76 -7.04 18.54
CA ASP A 14 -15.61 -5.87 17.71
C ASP A 14 -14.83 -4.82 18.51
N GLU A 15 -13.81 -4.24 17.88
CA GLU A 15 -12.95 -3.22 18.48
C GLU A 15 -13.59 -1.84 18.40
N THR A 16 -14.67 -1.71 17.62
CA THR A 16 -15.50 -0.51 17.50
C THR A 16 -16.99 -0.85 17.58
N THR A 17 -17.78 0.07 18.13
CA THR A 17 -19.25 -0.03 18.14
C THR A 17 -19.87 0.40 16.81
N ALA A 18 -19.09 0.99 15.91
CA ALA A 18 -19.54 1.51 14.61
C ALA A 18 -19.66 0.43 13.52
N CYS A 19 -19.46 -0.86 13.83
CA CYS A 19 -19.38 -1.93 12.84
C CYS A 19 -20.62 -2.09 11.95
N ALA A 20 -21.82 -1.87 12.50
CA ALA A 20 -23.07 -1.91 11.73
C ALA A 20 -23.25 -0.71 10.78
N GLU A 21 -22.51 0.37 11.01
CA GLU A 21 -22.51 1.58 10.17
C GLU A 21 -21.37 1.50 9.13
N LEU A 22 -20.20 1.01 9.53
CA LEU A 22 -19.06 0.73 8.66
C LEU A 22 -19.39 -0.31 7.57
N GLU A 23 -20.16 -1.35 7.89
CA GLU A 23 -20.66 -2.32 6.91
C GLU A 23 -21.53 -1.67 5.81
N ARG A 24 -22.22 -0.57 6.14
CA ARG A 24 -23.09 0.17 5.21
C ARG A 24 -22.36 1.29 4.46
N MET A 25 -21.30 1.84 5.04
CA MET A 25 -20.53 2.95 4.45
C MET A 25 -19.53 2.50 3.39
N TYR A 26 -18.96 1.31 3.51
CA TYR A 26 -17.99 0.78 2.55
C TYR A 26 -18.68 -0.14 1.54
N ASP A 27 -18.46 0.11 0.25
CA ASP A 27 -19.06 -0.65 -0.87
C ASP A 27 -18.87 -2.19 -0.78
N TYR A 28 -17.87 -2.64 -0.03
CA TYR A 28 -17.50 -4.05 0.14
C TYR A 28 -17.82 -4.62 1.53
N GLY A 29 -18.41 -3.83 2.43
CA GLY A 29 -18.83 -4.25 3.77
C GLY A 29 -17.73 -5.02 4.52
N CYS A 30 -18.03 -6.25 4.93
CA CYS A 30 -17.10 -7.14 5.64
C CYS A 30 -16.00 -7.78 4.78
N GLU A 31 -16.02 -7.60 3.46
CA GLU A 31 -14.90 -7.94 2.58
C GLU A 31 -13.83 -6.83 2.59
N ASP A 32 -14.20 -5.64 3.07
CA ASP A 32 -13.24 -4.56 3.30
C ASP A 32 -12.31 -4.93 4.46
N LEU A 33 -11.00 -4.81 4.20
CA LEU A 33 -9.94 -5.18 5.14
C LEU A 33 -9.95 -4.39 6.46
N PHE A 34 -10.49 -3.16 6.46
CA PHE A 34 -10.65 -2.33 7.65
C PHE A 34 -11.82 -2.83 8.50
N VAL A 35 -12.97 -3.08 7.86
CA VAL A 35 -14.17 -3.59 8.51
C VAL A 35 -13.90 -4.99 9.05
N ALA A 36 -13.27 -5.88 8.28
CA ALA A 36 -12.86 -7.22 8.71
C ALA A 36 -11.90 -7.21 9.92
N ALA A 37 -10.99 -6.24 9.99
CA ALA A 37 -10.01 -6.14 11.08
C ALA A 37 -10.63 -5.63 12.39
N HIS A 38 -11.58 -4.70 12.35
CA HIS A 38 -12.15 -4.08 13.55
C HIS A 38 -13.51 -4.64 13.95
N CYS A 39 -14.18 -5.35 13.04
CA CYS A 39 -15.54 -5.85 13.20
C CYS A 39 -15.57 -7.38 13.12
N LYS A 40 -14.63 -8.03 13.82
CA LYS A 40 -14.41 -9.49 13.78
C LYS A 40 -15.67 -10.30 14.12
N LYS A 41 -16.49 -9.83 15.07
CA LYS A 41 -17.75 -10.47 15.47
C LYS A 41 -18.88 -10.10 14.52
N THR A 42 -19.03 -8.83 14.16
CA THR A 42 -20.06 -8.37 13.21
C THR A 42 -19.89 -9.03 11.84
N CYS A 43 -18.65 -9.15 11.36
CA CYS A 43 -18.29 -9.83 10.11
C CYS A 43 -18.21 -11.36 10.21
N LYS A 44 -18.61 -11.94 11.34
CA LYS A 44 -18.63 -13.41 11.57
C LYS A 44 -17.28 -14.09 11.33
N LEU A 45 -16.18 -13.34 11.43
CA LEU A 45 -14.81 -13.83 11.31
C LEU A 45 -14.35 -14.58 12.55
N CYS A 46 -15.14 -14.50 13.62
CA CYS A 46 -14.94 -15.25 14.85
C CYS A 46 -15.57 -16.65 14.87
N SER A 47 -15.71 -17.32 13.72
CA SER A 47 -16.18 -18.70 13.71
C SER A 47 -15.00 -19.68 13.71
N THR A 48 -15.15 -20.77 14.48
CA THR A 48 -14.34 -22.00 14.35
C THR A 48 -14.55 -22.70 13.00
N ASP A 49 -15.39 -22.17 12.11
CA ASP A 49 -15.58 -22.61 10.74
C ASP A 49 -14.40 -22.23 9.82
N CYS A 50 -13.26 -22.86 10.04
CA CYS A 50 -12.22 -22.95 9.03
C CYS A 50 -12.76 -23.69 7.80
N ARG A 51 -13.02 -22.97 6.72
CA ARG A 51 -13.56 -23.52 5.47
C ARG A 51 -12.75 -23.01 4.28
N ASP A 52 -12.56 -23.91 3.32
CA ASP A 52 -11.97 -23.55 2.06
C ASP A 52 -12.95 -22.75 1.21
N THR A 53 -12.46 -21.72 0.55
CA THR A 53 -13.25 -20.85 -0.34
C THR A 53 -13.10 -21.25 -1.81
N LEU A 54 -12.11 -22.08 -2.16
CA LEU A 54 -11.92 -22.60 -3.52
C LEU A 54 -12.37 -24.05 -3.61
N LEU A 55 -13.08 -24.38 -4.68
CA LEU A 55 -13.53 -25.75 -4.98
C LEU A 55 -12.38 -26.71 -5.35
N LYS A 56 -11.20 -26.18 -5.70
CA LYS A 56 -10.04 -26.94 -6.18
C LYS A 56 -8.93 -27.08 -5.14
N CYS A 57 -9.19 -26.79 -3.87
CA CYS A 57 -8.17 -26.81 -2.82
C CYS A 57 -7.41 -28.15 -2.71
N GLN A 58 -8.11 -29.28 -2.84
CA GLN A 58 -7.45 -30.60 -2.82
C GLN A 58 -6.42 -30.73 -3.94
N LYS A 59 -6.77 -30.32 -5.17
CA LYS A 59 -5.85 -30.32 -6.31
C LYS A 59 -4.63 -29.42 -6.08
N TYR A 60 -4.79 -28.31 -5.37
CA TYR A 60 -3.68 -27.41 -5.06
C TYR A 60 -2.76 -27.98 -4.00
N LYS A 61 -3.32 -28.68 -3.00
CA LYS A 61 -2.55 -29.46 -2.03
C LYS A 61 -1.75 -30.58 -2.67
N ASP A 62 -2.36 -31.34 -3.57
CA ASP A 62 -1.69 -32.45 -4.27
C ASP A 62 -0.53 -31.95 -5.15
N LYS A 63 -0.55 -30.67 -5.54
CA LYS A 63 0.52 -29.98 -6.27
C LYS A 63 1.58 -29.31 -5.36
N GLY A 64 1.46 -29.44 -4.04
CA GLY A 64 2.39 -28.83 -3.08
C GLY A 64 2.21 -27.31 -2.88
N LEU A 65 1.13 -26.71 -3.41
CA LEU A 65 0.94 -25.26 -3.39
C LEU A 65 0.59 -24.71 -2.00
N CYS A 66 0.25 -25.57 -1.05
CA CYS A 66 0.03 -25.16 0.34
C CYS A 66 1.29 -24.57 1.00
N GLU A 67 2.49 -24.85 0.49
CA GLU A 67 3.76 -24.35 1.05
C GLU A 67 4.32 -23.16 0.26
N THR A 68 4.02 -23.08 -1.03
CA THR A 68 4.64 -22.11 -1.95
C THR A 68 3.71 -20.97 -2.37
N ASP A 69 2.39 -21.14 -2.26
CA ASP A 69 1.40 -20.21 -2.82
C ASP A 69 0.54 -19.58 -1.72
N VAL A 70 0.76 -18.29 -1.50
CA VAL A 70 0.07 -17.48 -0.47
C VAL A 70 -1.43 -17.40 -0.73
N HIS A 71 -1.86 -17.37 -2.00
CA HIS A 71 -3.28 -17.33 -2.35
C HIS A 71 -3.97 -18.65 -1.97
N VAL A 72 -3.32 -19.78 -2.24
CA VAL A 72 -3.80 -21.11 -1.82
C VAL A 72 -3.84 -21.21 -0.30
N GLN A 73 -2.82 -20.73 0.42
CA GLN A 73 -2.81 -20.74 1.89
C GLN A 73 -3.97 -19.94 2.51
N GLN A 74 -4.30 -18.78 1.93
CA GLN A 74 -5.38 -17.91 2.42
C GLN A 74 -6.78 -18.42 2.05
N ARG A 75 -6.93 -18.98 0.85
CA ARG A 75 -8.23 -19.39 0.31
C ARG A 75 -8.55 -20.86 0.59
N CYS A 76 -7.56 -21.67 0.93
CA CYS A 76 -7.68 -23.08 1.31
C CYS A 76 -7.18 -23.38 2.73
N PRO A 77 -7.57 -22.61 3.76
CA PRO A 77 -7.02 -22.74 5.11
C PRO A 77 -7.36 -24.10 5.76
N LYS A 78 -8.47 -24.74 5.38
CA LYS A 78 -8.84 -26.06 5.90
C LYS A 78 -8.02 -27.15 5.24
N THR A 79 -7.94 -27.13 3.91
CA THR A 79 -7.19 -28.15 3.15
C THR A 79 -5.69 -28.09 3.43
N CYS A 80 -5.13 -26.88 3.60
CA CYS A 80 -3.72 -26.65 3.91
C CYS A 80 -3.40 -26.66 5.42
N PHE A 81 -4.37 -27.04 6.28
CA PHE A 81 -4.22 -27.10 7.73
C PHE A 81 -3.77 -25.77 8.40
N ASN A 82 -4.07 -24.63 7.78
CA ASN A 82 -3.71 -23.30 8.24
C ASN A 82 -4.92 -22.54 8.83
N CYS A 83 -5.71 -23.23 9.67
CA CYS A 83 -6.91 -22.69 10.32
C CYS A 83 -6.64 -21.70 11.46
N LYS A 84 -5.38 -21.29 11.66
CA LYS A 84 -5.08 -20.12 12.47
C LYS A 84 -5.48 -18.94 11.61
N GLY A 85 -6.40 -18.09 12.09
CA GLY A 85 -6.77 -16.86 11.40
C GLY A 85 -5.49 -16.25 10.86
N VAL A 86 -5.37 -16.22 9.53
CA VAL A 86 -4.11 -15.90 8.88
C VAL A 86 -3.89 -14.44 9.22
N GLU A 87 -2.96 -14.16 10.14
CA GLU A 87 -2.25 -12.90 10.16
C GLU A 87 -1.49 -12.87 8.83
N GLY A 88 -2.23 -12.46 7.78
CA GLY A 88 -1.73 -12.42 6.43
C GLY A 88 -0.64 -11.37 6.42
N LYS A 89 0.62 -11.81 6.41
CA LYS A 89 1.71 -10.97 5.94
C LYS A 89 1.29 -10.50 4.56
N VAL A 90 0.96 -9.22 4.43
CA VAL A 90 0.49 -8.65 3.18
C VAL A 90 1.65 -8.83 2.18
N PRO A 91 1.44 -9.50 1.04
CA PRO A 91 2.54 -9.70 0.10
C PRO A 91 3.01 -8.33 -0.41
N CYS A 92 4.32 -8.05 -0.29
CA CYS A 92 5.00 -6.84 -0.79
C CYS A 92 5.05 -6.76 -2.34
N GLN A 93 3.98 -7.16 -3.02
CA GLN A 93 3.94 -7.29 -4.47
C GLN A 93 3.49 -6.01 -5.17
N CYS A 94 3.17 -4.96 -4.40
CA CYS A 94 2.65 -3.70 -4.91
C CYS A 94 3.72 -2.63 -4.75
N GLY A 95 4.28 -2.13 -5.85
CA GLY A 95 5.18 -0.97 -5.80
C GLY A 95 5.73 -0.65 -7.18
N LEU A 96 6.32 0.54 -7.33
CA LEU A 96 7.11 0.85 -8.52
C LEU A 96 8.48 0.19 -8.37
N PRO A 97 8.92 -0.68 -9.32
CA PRO A 97 10.27 -1.24 -9.28
C PRO A 97 11.31 -0.12 -9.26
N HIS A 98 12.27 -0.19 -8.33
CA HIS A 98 13.26 0.87 -8.13
C HIS A 98 14.04 1.21 -9.40
N HIS A 99 14.38 0.20 -10.20
CA HIS A 99 15.09 0.36 -11.49
C HIS A 99 14.25 1.01 -12.61
N LEU A 100 12.98 1.34 -12.34
CA LEU A 100 12.08 2.08 -13.25
C LEU A 100 11.73 3.48 -12.73
N LEU A 101 12.39 3.96 -11.66
CA LEU A 101 12.10 5.26 -11.06
C LEU A 101 12.35 6.43 -12.03
N LEU A 102 13.40 6.32 -12.84
CA LEU A 102 13.76 7.33 -13.84
C LEU A 102 13.30 6.89 -15.23
N PRO A 103 12.79 7.81 -16.07
CA PRO A 103 12.60 7.55 -17.49
C PRO A 103 13.91 7.11 -18.14
N ARG A 104 13.82 6.29 -19.19
CA ARG A 104 15.00 5.74 -19.89
C ARG A 104 15.99 6.80 -20.39
N GLY A 105 15.50 7.96 -20.83
CA GLY A 105 16.33 9.01 -21.45
C GLY A 105 16.78 8.68 -22.88
N THR A 106 17.75 9.44 -23.38
CA THR A 106 18.36 9.27 -24.72
C THR A 106 19.87 9.38 -24.64
N LYS A 107 20.61 8.89 -25.65
CA LYS A 107 22.09 8.97 -25.68
C LYS A 107 22.57 10.42 -25.70
N GLU A 108 21.80 11.30 -26.35
CA GLU A 108 22.09 12.73 -26.49
C GLU A 108 21.71 13.55 -25.24
N GLY A 109 21.02 12.92 -24.28
CA GLY A 109 20.48 13.59 -23.09
C GLY A 109 19.06 14.08 -23.29
N MET A 110 18.13 13.52 -22.53
CA MET A 110 16.73 13.95 -22.51
C MET A 110 16.54 15.02 -21.43
N ALA A 111 16.05 16.20 -21.83
CA ALA A 111 15.88 17.32 -20.92
C ALA A 111 14.63 17.18 -20.04
N PHE A 112 14.79 17.37 -18.73
CA PHE A 112 13.70 17.44 -17.75
C PHE A 112 13.88 18.67 -16.85
N ASN A 113 12.80 19.08 -16.17
CA ASN A 113 12.87 20.04 -15.08
C ASN A 113 12.64 19.29 -13.76
N LEU A 114 13.66 19.24 -12.92
CA LEU A 114 13.53 18.80 -11.53
C LEU A 114 12.90 19.92 -10.74
N PHE A 115 11.74 19.65 -10.15
CA PHE A 115 10.99 20.57 -9.30
C PHE A 115 10.99 20.04 -7.87
N VAL A 116 11.37 20.89 -6.93
CA VAL A 116 11.33 20.60 -5.49
C VAL A 116 10.49 21.67 -4.82
N TYR A 117 9.54 21.26 -3.98
CA TYR A 117 8.65 22.14 -3.24
C TYR A 117 8.54 21.66 -1.80
N VAL A 118 8.74 22.57 -0.86
CA VAL A 118 8.76 22.24 0.58
C VAL A 118 7.48 22.76 1.22
N THR A 119 6.56 21.88 1.56
CA THR A 119 5.36 22.22 2.33
C THR A 119 5.68 22.39 3.81
N PRO A 120 4.92 23.21 4.55
CA PRO A 120 5.00 23.24 6.01
C PRO A 120 4.61 21.87 6.57
N TYR A 121 5.38 21.37 7.53
CA TYR A 121 5.08 20.11 8.21
C TYR A 121 3.77 20.20 8.99
N SER A 122 2.84 19.27 8.74
CA SER A 122 1.61 19.14 9.53
C SER A 122 1.75 18.10 10.65
N SER A 123 1.17 18.40 11.80
CA SER A 123 1.15 17.48 12.96
C SER A 123 0.28 16.23 12.74
N LYS A 124 -0.46 16.17 11.63
CA LYS A 124 -1.19 14.99 11.16
C LYS A 124 -0.33 14.03 10.34
N GLU A 125 0.85 14.46 9.88
CA GLU A 125 1.86 13.62 9.20
C GLU A 125 2.60 12.69 10.18
N LYS A 126 1.95 12.27 11.27
CA LYS A 126 2.54 11.32 12.20
C LYS A 126 2.67 9.98 11.50
N LEU A 127 3.91 9.56 11.26
CA LEU A 127 4.22 8.15 11.02
C LEU A 127 3.76 7.38 12.26
N SER A 128 2.60 6.72 12.17
CA SER A 128 2.29 5.65 13.10
C SER A 128 3.42 4.63 13.01
N GLU A 129 3.93 4.19 14.16
CA GLU A 129 4.96 3.16 14.25
C GLU A 129 4.44 1.88 13.59
N CYS A 130 4.80 1.69 12.32
CA CYS A 130 4.50 0.48 11.58
C CYS A 130 5.52 -0.56 12.01
N ASN A 131 5.18 -1.34 13.04
CA ASN A 131 6.03 -2.44 13.50
C ASN A 131 6.02 -3.66 12.55
N ASP A 132 5.27 -3.59 11.44
CA ASP A 132 5.28 -4.59 10.38
C ASP A 132 6.22 -4.16 9.24
N ILE A 133 7.51 -4.11 9.56
CA ILE A 133 8.60 -3.83 8.62
C ILE A 133 8.77 -5.02 7.68
N ASP A 134 8.57 -4.79 6.38
CA ASP A 134 9.45 -5.32 5.32
C ASP A 134 9.13 -4.83 3.89
N CYS A 135 8.07 -4.04 3.68
CA CYS A 135 7.73 -3.54 2.35
C CYS A 135 7.94 -2.01 2.27
N SER A 136 9.02 -1.55 1.62
CA SER A 136 9.20 -0.15 1.24
C SER A 136 8.44 0.11 -0.06
N ASP A 137 7.11 0.20 0.02
CA ASP A 137 6.24 0.22 -1.15
C ASP A 137 5.78 1.65 -1.50
N LEU A 138 5.98 2.03 -2.78
CA LEU A 138 5.34 3.19 -3.42
C LEU A 138 3.84 2.94 -3.73
N CYS A 139 3.19 2.03 -3.01
CA CYS A 139 1.78 1.73 -3.21
C CYS A 139 0.88 2.59 -2.34
N ALA A 140 0.09 3.43 -3.01
CA ALA A 140 -0.92 4.29 -2.39
C ALA A 140 -1.84 3.53 -1.41
N ARG A 141 -2.14 2.25 -1.65
CA ARG A 141 -2.98 1.41 -0.77
C ARG A 141 -2.28 0.82 0.45
N HIS A 142 -0.96 0.60 0.43
CA HIS A 142 -0.23 0.12 1.62
C HIS A 142 -0.02 1.24 2.63
N ASN A 143 0.12 2.48 2.17
CA ASN A 143 0.07 3.63 3.05
C ASN A 143 -1.29 3.73 3.77
N MET A 144 -2.42 3.38 3.15
CA MET A 144 -3.72 3.54 3.82
C MET A 144 -3.92 2.72 5.11
N LYS A 145 -3.25 1.58 5.28
CA LYS A 145 -3.52 0.67 6.42
C LYS A 145 -2.63 0.93 7.64
N CYS A 146 -1.48 1.58 7.46
CA CYS A 146 -0.56 1.89 8.55
C CYS A 146 -0.16 3.38 8.62
N LEU A 147 -0.48 4.16 7.59
CA LEU A 147 -0.08 5.56 7.37
C LEU A 147 -1.25 6.27 6.66
N GLY A 148 -2.43 6.29 7.28
CA GLY A 148 -3.63 6.88 6.67
C GLY A 148 -3.28 8.20 6.01
N HIS A 149 -3.34 8.25 4.67
CA HIS A 149 -2.71 9.27 3.80
C HIS A 149 -1.94 10.34 4.59
N ASN A 150 -0.70 10.01 4.99
CA ASN A 150 0.10 10.83 5.91
C ASN A 150 0.53 12.19 5.35
N ASP A 151 0.02 12.57 4.18
CA ASP A 151 0.16 13.89 3.61
C ASP A 151 -1.24 14.55 3.70
N ASP A 152 -1.36 15.74 4.25
CA ASP A 152 -2.68 16.40 4.31
C ASP A 152 -3.14 16.89 2.93
N GLU A 153 -2.22 16.94 1.95
CA GLU A 153 -2.50 17.39 0.60
C GLU A 153 -3.06 16.27 -0.29
N ALA A 154 -3.67 16.65 -1.41
CA ALA A 154 -4.11 15.67 -2.40
C ALA A 154 -2.91 14.97 -3.04
N MET A 155 -3.06 13.69 -3.40
CA MET A 155 -2.03 12.98 -4.19
C MET A 155 -1.67 13.79 -5.44
N ALA A 156 -0.36 13.91 -5.70
CA ALA A 156 0.23 14.70 -6.77
C ALA A 156 0.17 16.23 -6.60
N PHE A 157 -0.20 16.75 -5.42
CA PHE A 157 -0.06 18.16 -5.09
C PHE A 157 1.40 18.63 -5.29
N PRO A 158 1.66 19.84 -5.82
CA PRO A 158 0.70 20.87 -6.23
C PRO A 158 0.21 20.76 -7.68
N PHE A 159 0.51 19.68 -8.40
CA PHE A 159 0.21 19.50 -9.82
C PHE A 159 -1.07 18.72 -10.12
N ASP A 160 -1.77 18.29 -9.07
CA ASP A 160 -3.08 17.62 -9.15
C ASP A 160 -4.17 18.53 -9.76
N ARG A 161 -3.93 19.84 -9.79
CA ARG A 161 -4.86 20.86 -10.30
C ARG A 161 -4.16 21.86 -11.25
N PRO A 162 -4.89 22.47 -12.19
CA PRO A 162 -4.30 23.46 -13.10
C PRO A 162 -3.77 24.69 -12.37
N LEU A 163 -2.45 24.90 -12.42
CA LEU A 163 -1.78 26.07 -11.87
C LEU A 163 -1.85 27.23 -12.86
N LYS A 164 -2.95 28.00 -12.87
CA LYS A 164 -3.10 29.19 -13.74
C LYS A 164 -2.54 30.47 -13.12
N GLN A 165 -2.61 30.57 -11.79
CA GLN A 165 -2.17 31.73 -11.02
C GLN A 165 -1.92 31.32 -9.58
N ILE A 166 -0.82 31.80 -8.99
CA ILE A 166 -0.50 31.64 -7.57
C ILE A 166 -0.27 33.04 -7.00
N GLY A 167 -1.13 33.45 -6.06
CA GLY A 167 -1.14 34.83 -5.57
C GLY A 167 -1.39 35.83 -6.71
N ARG A 168 -0.43 36.74 -6.95
CA ARG A 168 -0.46 37.70 -8.07
C ARG A 168 0.32 37.23 -9.30
N THR A 169 1.02 36.10 -9.21
CA THR A 169 1.90 35.61 -10.27
C THR A 169 1.13 34.66 -11.19
N LYS A 170 1.01 35.05 -12.46
CA LYS A 170 0.43 34.20 -13.51
C LYS A 170 1.44 33.14 -13.93
N ILE A 171 1.03 31.88 -13.98
CA ILE A 171 1.88 30.76 -14.37
C ILE A 171 1.56 30.41 -15.82
N ASN A 172 2.52 30.59 -16.74
CA ASN A 172 2.33 30.23 -18.15
C ASN A 172 3.26 29.09 -18.60
N LYS A 173 4.34 28.86 -17.86
CA LYS A 173 5.31 27.79 -18.08
C LYS A 173 5.84 27.30 -16.74
N ILE A 174 6.43 26.10 -16.76
CA ILE A 174 7.02 25.47 -15.58
C ILE A 174 8.04 26.41 -14.88
N GLY A 175 8.96 27.03 -15.65
CA GLY A 175 9.96 27.99 -15.16
C GLY A 175 9.44 29.33 -14.60
N ASP A 176 8.14 29.44 -14.33
CA ASP A 176 7.54 30.53 -13.55
C ASP A 176 7.19 30.08 -12.12
N LEU A 177 7.21 28.77 -11.81
CA LEU A 177 6.78 28.23 -10.51
C LEU A 177 7.74 28.60 -9.37
N ASP A 178 9.06 28.56 -9.60
CA ASP A 178 10.06 28.96 -8.60
C ASP A 178 10.03 30.47 -8.26
N LYS A 179 9.41 31.28 -9.14
CA LYS A 179 9.15 32.71 -8.90
C LYS A 179 7.84 32.92 -8.14
N ALA A 180 6.87 32.04 -8.36
CA ALA A 180 5.56 32.13 -7.76
C ALA A 180 5.48 31.49 -6.37
N LEU A 181 6.32 30.48 -6.13
CA LEU A 181 6.40 29.73 -4.89
C LEU A 181 7.80 29.96 -4.26
N PRO A 182 7.91 30.76 -3.19
CA PRO A 182 9.21 31.10 -2.59
C PRO A 182 9.94 29.89 -1.95
N ASN A 183 9.18 28.85 -1.62
CA ASN A 183 9.62 27.55 -1.08
C ASN A 183 9.72 26.47 -2.17
N ALA A 184 9.72 26.85 -3.45
CA ALA A 184 10.00 25.96 -4.57
C ALA A 184 11.33 26.29 -5.25
N LYS A 185 11.96 25.28 -5.85
CA LYS A 185 13.06 25.45 -6.80
C LYS A 185 12.96 24.53 -7.98
N GLU A 186 13.38 25.07 -9.12
CA GLU A 186 13.49 24.33 -10.37
C GLU A 186 14.92 24.25 -10.85
N LYS A 187 15.27 23.11 -11.41
CA LYS A 187 16.56 22.88 -12.06
C LYS A 187 16.37 22.07 -13.33
N LYS A 188 16.88 22.60 -14.44
CA LYS A 188 16.99 21.81 -15.67
C LYS A 188 18.04 20.70 -15.48
N ILE A 189 17.63 19.47 -15.71
CA ILE A 189 18.47 18.27 -15.66
C ILE A 189 18.42 17.54 -17.00
N TYR A 190 19.37 16.63 -17.23
CA TYR A 190 19.42 15.79 -18.42
C TYR A 190 19.60 14.34 -17.99
N ILE A 191 18.78 13.46 -18.56
CA ILE A 191 18.88 12.01 -18.36
C ILE A 191 19.53 11.41 -19.60
N TYR A 192 20.70 10.80 -19.42
CA TYR A 192 21.45 10.14 -20.47
C TYR A 192 21.22 8.63 -20.42
N TYR A 193 20.95 8.05 -21.58
CA TYR A 193 20.83 6.60 -21.74
C TYR A 193 22.18 6.02 -22.19
N GLU A 194 22.75 5.14 -21.36
CA GLU A 194 23.89 4.30 -21.73
C GLU A 194 23.36 2.98 -22.29
N ASP A 195 23.68 2.69 -23.54
CA ASP A 195 23.29 1.46 -24.23
C ASP A 195 24.30 0.34 -23.93
N GLU A 196 24.38 0.01 -22.65
CA GLU A 196 25.25 -1.02 -22.11
C GLU A 196 24.43 -1.99 -21.26
N VAL A 197 24.65 -3.29 -21.46
CA VAL A 197 24.06 -4.32 -20.60
C VAL A 197 25.02 -4.60 -19.45
N LYS A 198 24.68 -4.16 -18.25
CA LYS A 198 25.44 -4.43 -17.03
C LYS A 198 24.80 -5.60 -16.28
N ASN A 199 25.54 -6.70 -16.13
CA ASN A 199 25.08 -7.82 -15.32
C ASN A 199 25.23 -7.47 -13.84
N GLU A 200 24.11 -7.34 -13.14
CA GLU A 200 24.09 -7.09 -11.71
C GLU A 200 24.33 -8.40 -10.94
N ARG A 201 25.32 -8.42 -10.05
CA ARG A 201 25.44 -9.50 -9.06
C ARG A 201 24.37 -9.26 -8.01
N ARG A 202 23.31 -10.06 -8.03
CA ARG A 202 22.39 -10.13 -6.88
C ARG A 202 23.19 -10.71 -5.71
N CYS A 203 23.32 -9.96 -4.62
CA CYS A 203 23.82 -10.50 -3.36
C CYS A 203 22.89 -11.66 -2.96
N ALA A 204 23.48 -12.84 -2.74
CA ALA A 204 22.79 -14.04 -2.29
C ALA A 204 22.47 -13.96 -0.79
#